data_AF-A0A4V1T8J7-F1
#
_entry.id   AF-A0A4V1T8J7-F1
#
_cell.length_a   1.000
_cell.length_b   1.000
_cell.length_c   1.000
_cell.angle_alpha   90.00
_cell.angle_beta   90.00
_cell.angle_gamma   90.00
#
_symmetry.space_group_name_H-M   'P 1'
#
loop_
_entity.id
_entity.type
_entity.pdbx_description
1 polymer ?
#
loop_
_entity_poly.entity_id
_entity_poly.type
_entity_poly.pdbx_seq_one_letter_code
_entity_poly.pdbx_strand_id
1 'polypeptide(L)'
;MFAKLTPEPYILMLTGLGVLIALVAWLPLALKRLPLSLPIVCMGIGAGIFLLPQVQLQPLPLRYPQVAERLTEFVVIIALMGAGLKIDRVVGWRRWGVTWRLIGITMPLSILAITGLATWAMGLPLAIALLLSASLAPTDPVLASDVQVASPVIA
;
A
#
# COMPACT_ATOMS: atom_id res chain seq x y z
N MET A 1 -40.25 8.78 29.79
CA MET A 1 -40.28 7.75 28.73
C MET A 1 -39.27 8.09 27.61
N PHE A 2 -38.01 8.41 27.96
CA PHE A 2 -36.97 8.82 26.99
C PHE A 2 -35.54 8.42 27.46
N ALA A 3 -35.41 7.28 28.13
CA ALA A 3 -34.17 6.90 28.82
C ALA A 3 -33.38 5.74 28.16
N LYS A 4 -33.63 5.41 26.88
CA LYS A 4 -32.89 4.35 26.15
C LYS A 4 -32.61 4.72 24.69
N LEU A 5 -31.98 5.87 24.46
CA LEU A 5 -31.52 6.30 23.12
C LEU A 5 -30.00 6.46 23.05
N THR A 6 -29.26 5.74 23.88
CA THR A 6 -27.86 5.42 23.56
C THR A 6 -27.91 4.17 22.69
N PRO A 7 -27.60 4.24 21.38
CA PRO A 7 -27.44 3.03 20.61
C PRO A 7 -26.43 2.13 21.31
N GLU A 8 -26.73 0.85 21.45
CA GLU A 8 -25.77 -0.13 21.93
C GLU A 8 -24.44 0.06 21.17
N PRO A 9 -23.29 0.14 21.84
CA PRO A 9 -22.01 0.44 21.20
C PRO A 9 -21.69 -0.52 20.05
N TYR A 10 -22.21 -1.75 20.13
CA TYR A 10 -22.18 -2.74 19.07
C TYR A 10 -22.92 -2.30 17.79
N ILE A 11 -24.10 -1.71 17.89
CA ILE A 11 -24.90 -1.24 16.75
C ILE A 11 -24.20 -0.04 16.08
N LEU A 12 -23.60 0.86 16.86
CA LEU A 12 -22.79 1.97 16.33
C LEU A 12 -21.53 1.46 15.61
N MET A 13 -20.85 0.46 16.16
CA MET A 13 -19.72 -0.17 15.48
C MET A 13 -20.13 -0.85 14.17
N LEU A 14 -21.23 -1.62 14.18
CA LEU A 14 -21.69 -2.36 13.02
C LEU A 14 -22.19 -1.44 11.89
N THR A 15 -22.89 -0.35 12.26
CA THR A 15 -23.33 0.69 11.31
C THR A 15 -22.15 1.48 10.77
N GLY A 16 -21.18 1.88 11.61
CA GLY A 16 -19.96 2.54 11.17
C GLY A 16 -19.13 1.66 10.21
N LEU A 17 -18.98 0.38 10.53
CA LEU A 17 -18.30 -0.60 9.68
C LEU A 17 -19.07 -0.83 8.36
N GLY A 18 -20.39 -0.91 8.40
CA GLY A 18 -21.24 -1.02 7.21
C GLY A 18 -21.15 0.21 6.29
N VAL A 19 -21.16 1.41 6.87
CA VAL A 19 -20.95 2.67 6.13
C VAL A 19 -19.55 2.71 5.53
N LEU A 20 -18.54 2.28 6.28
CA LEU A 20 -17.16 2.22 5.78
C LEU A 20 -17.03 1.26 4.60
N ILE A 21 -17.60 0.05 4.70
CA ILE A 21 -17.59 -0.94 3.61
C ILE A 21 -18.35 -0.42 2.40
N ALA A 22 -19.53 0.18 2.60
CA ALA A 22 -20.31 0.77 1.51
C ALA A 22 -19.56 1.91 0.82
N LEU A 23 -18.89 2.77 1.60
CA LEU A 23 -18.05 3.84 1.09
C LEU A 23 -16.92 3.28 0.25
N VAL A 24 -16.13 2.33 0.78
CA VAL A 24 -15.00 1.71 0.07
C VAL A 24 -15.46 0.97 -1.20
N ALA A 25 -16.64 0.34 -1.20
CA ALA A 25 -17.17 -0.35 -2.36
C ALA A 25 -17.64 0.60 -3.48
N TRP A 26 -18.20 1.77 -3.14
CA TRP A 26 -18.69 2.76 -4.10
C TRP A 26 -17.60 3.73 -4.57
N LEU A 27 -16.58 3.95 -3.75
CA LEU A 27 -15.44 4.81 -4.03
C LEU A 27 -14.77 4.54 -5.38
N PRO A 28 -14.38 3.30 -5.76
CA PRO A 28 -13.75 3.03 -7.05
C PRO A 28 -14.68 3.32 -8.24
N LEU A 29 -16.01 3.25 -8.07
CA LEU A 29 -16.97 3.60 -9.12
C LEU A 29 -17.09 5.12 -9.29
N ALA A 30 -17.06 5.88 -8.20
CA ALA A 30 -17.12 7.35 -8.22
C ALA A 30 -15.81 7.98 -8.74
N LEU A 31 -14.66 7.36 -8.43
CA LEU A 31 -13.33 7.83 -8.85
C LEU A 31 -12.94 7.48 -10.29
N LYS A 32 -13.77 6.75 -11.05
CA LYS A 32 -13.51 6.44 -12.47
C LYS A 32 -13.25 7.68 -13.35
N ARG A 33 -13.59 8.89 -12.89
CA ARG A 33 -13.39 10.14 -13.64
C ARG A 33 -12.22 10.99 -13.15
N LEU A 34 -11.54 10.60 -12.07
CA LEU A 34 -10.38 11.31 -11.52
C LEU A 34 -9.12 10.45 -11.72
N PRO A 35 -7.99 11.02 -12.21
CA PRO A 35 -6.74 10.30 -12.42
C PRO A 35 -5.98 10.03 -11.10
N LEU A 36 -6.69 9.64 -10.03
CA LEU A 36 -6.13 9.35 -8.71
C LEU A 36 -5.92 7.84 -8.55
N SER A 37 -4.73 7.46 -8.11
CA SER A 37 -4.41 6.07 -7.75
C SER A 37 -5.28 5.61 -6.57
N LEU A 38 -5.98 4.47 -6.72
CA LEU A 38 -6.86 3.87 -5.71
C LEU A 38 -6.21 3.83 -4.29
N PRO A 39 -4.94 3.40 -4.12
CA PRO A 39 -4.23 3.47 -2.85
C PRO A 39 -4.20 4.83 -2.17
N ILE A 40 -3.98 5.92 -2.93
CA ILE A 40 -3.87 7.27 -2.36
C ILE A 40 -5.20 7.66 -1.73
N VAL A 41 -6.30 7.32 -2.39
CA VAL A 41 -7.64 7.60 -1.89
C VAL A 41 -7.96 6.72 -0.67
N CYS A 42 -7.67 5.43 -0.71
CA CYS A 42 -7.86 4.53 0.43
C CYS A 42 -7.05 5.00 1.65
N MET A 43 -5.80 5.41 1.46
CA MET A 43 -4.97 6.01 2.52
C MET A 43 -5.58 7.31 3.06
N GLY A 44 -6.06 8.19 2.17
CA GLY A 44 -6.70 9.45 2.56
C GLY A 44 -7.98 9.26 3.38
N ILE A 45 -8.82 8.29 3.02
CA ILE A 45 -10.03 7.95 3.78
C ILE A 45 -9.66 7.35 5.14
N GLY A 46 -8.70 6.42 5.17
CA GLY A 46 -8.19 5.88 6.43
C GLY A 46 -7.69 6.99 7.34
N ALA A 47 -6.83 7.88 6.83
CA ALA A 47 -6.32 9.03 7.57
C ALA A 47 -7.44 9.95 8.07
N GLY A 48 -8.43 10.25 7.23
CA GLY A 48 -9.59 11.08 7.60
C GLY A 48 -10.46 10.46 8.69
N ILE A 49 -10.69 9.15 8.64
CA ILE A 49 -11.47 8.43 9.67
C ILE A 49 -10.72 8.43 11.00
N PHE A 50 -9.41 8.18 11.00
CA PHE A 50 -8.61 8.16 12.23
C PHE A 50 -8.29 9.55 12.79
N LEU A 51 -8.54 10.62 12.03
CA LEU A 51 -8.48 12.00 12.52
C LEU A 51 -9.72 12.40 13.34
N LEU A 52 -10.82 11.65 13.23
CA LEU A 52 -12.06 11.96 13.95
C LEU A 52 -11.90 11.68 15.45
N PRO A 53 -12.18 12.65 16.34
CA PRO A 53 -11.98 12.53 17.78
C PRO A 53 -12.87 11.47 18.46
N GLN A 54 -13.88 10.96 17.75
CA GLN A 54 -14.77 9.89 18.22
C GLN A 54 -14.16 8.49 18.04
N VAL A 55 -13.12 8.33 17.22
CA VAL A 55 -12.46 7.04 16.96
C VAL A 55 -11.33 6.85 17.97
N GLN A 56 -11.62 6.21 19.10
CA GLN A 56 -10.64 5.92 20.15
C GLN A 56 -9.76 4.69 19.84
N LEU A 57 -10.14 3.88 18.84
CA LEU A 57 -9.28 2.83 18.32
C LEU A 57 -8.18 3.46 17.48
N GLN A 58 -7.00 3.61 18.07
CA GLN A 58 -5.76 3.84 17.35
C GLN A 58 -5.12 2.46 17.09
N PRO A 59 -5.30 1.84 15.91
CA PRO A 59 -4.57 0.64 15.53
C PRO A 59 -3.12 1.05 15.21
N LEU A 60 -2.40 1.48 16.25
CA LEU A 60 -0.99 1.76 16.14
C LEU A 60 -0.27 0.41 16.04
N PRO A 61 0.57 0.18 15.02
CA PRO A 61 1.40 -1.02 14.92
C PRO A 61 2.25 -1.24 16.18
N LEU A 62 2.62 -0.15 16.86
CA LEU A 62 3.34 -0.15 18.13
C LEU A 62 2.53 -0.71 19.31
N ARG A 63 1.20 -0.58 19.31
CA ARG A 63 0.33 -1.12 20.38
C ARG A 63 -0.02 -2.59 20.17
N TYR A 64 -0.14 -3.03 18.92
CA TYR A 64 -0.50 -4.40 18.56
C TYR A 64 0.46 -4.97 17.50
N PRO A 65 1.76 -5.14 17.83
CA PRO A 65 2.77 -5.51 16.86
C PRO A 65 2.50 -6.89 16.24
N GLN A 66 2.04 -7.87 17.04
CA GLN A 66 1.76 -9.22 16.52
C GLN A 66 0.62 -9.22 15.49
N VAL A 67 -0.41 -8.39 15.71
CA VAL A 67 -1.55 -8.31 14.77
C VAL A 67 -1.12 -7.62 13.50
N ALA A 68 -0.40 -6.49 13.60
CA ALA A 68 0.11 -5.77 12.45
C ALA A 68 1.06 -6.63 11.61
N GLU A 69 1.98 -7.35 12.25
CA GLU A 69 2.93 -8.25 11.58
C GLU A 69 2.21 -9.35 10.80
N ARG A 70 1.27 -10.08 11.44
CA ARG A 70 0.54 -11.17 10.78
C ARG A 70 -0.36 -10.70 9.65
N LEU A 71 -1.00 -9.54 9.81
CA LEU A 71 -1.80 -8.94 8.73
C LEU A 71 -0.90 -8.52 7.56
N THR A 72 0.24 -7.87 7.83
CA THR A 72 1.18 -7.48 6.77
C THR A 72 1.76 -8.71 6.07
N GLU A 73 2.15 -9.75 6.80
CA GLU A 73 2.63 -11.02 6.25
C GLU A 73 1.58 -11.64 5.32
N PHE A 74 0.33 -11.73 5.78
CA PHE A 74 -0.78 -12.26 4.99
C PHE A 74 -1.03 -11.44 3.71
N VAL A 75 -1.04 -10.10 3.81
CA VAL A 75 -1.21 -9.21 2.66
C VAL A 75 -0.05 -9.35 1.67
N VAL A 76 1.20 -9.45 2.16
CA VAL A 76 2.39 -9.65 1.32
C VAL A 76 2.31 -10.99 0.60
N ILE A 77 1.91 -12.08 1.27
CA ILE A 77 1.75 -13.40 0.65
C ILE A 77 0.71 -13.33 -0.48
N ILE A 78 -0.45 -12.72 -0.24
CA ILE A 78 -1.49 -12.58 -1.26
C ILE A 78 -1.00 -11.74 -2.45
N ALA A 79 -0.33 -10.62 -2.17
CA ALA A 79 0.21 -9.74 -3.22
C ALA A 79 1.26 -10.46 -4.08
N LEU A 80 2.17 -11.21 -3.45
CA LEU A 80 3.19 -11.99 -4.15
C LEU A 80 2.59 -13.17 -4.92
N MET A 81 1.59 -13.85 -4.37
CA MET A 81 0.87 -14.93 -5.07
C MET A 81 0.17 -14.40 -6.32
N GLY A 82 -0.55 -13.27 -6.20
CA GLY A 82 -1.21 -12.62 -7.33
C GLY A 82 -0.22 -12.15 -8.40
N ALA A 83 0.88 -11.52 -7.98
CA ALA A 83 1.96 -11.13 -8.89
C ALA A 83 2.59 -12.35 -9.58
N GLY A 84 2.81 -13.45 -8.85
CA GLY A 84 3.37 -14.69 -9.37
C GLY A 84 2.47 -15.39 -10.40
N LEU A 85 1.16 -15.46 -10.17
CA LEU A 85 0.18 -16.03 -11.11
C LEU A 85 0.11 -15.23 -12.43
N LYS A 86 0.44 -13.93 -12.41
CA LYS A 86 0.47 -13.08 -13.61
C LYS A 86 1.72 -13.34 -14.47
N ILE A 87 2.72 -14.06 -13.97
CA ILE A 87 3.95 -14.35 -14.72
C ILE A 87 3.69 -15.51 -15.69
N ASP A 88 3.36 -15.17 -16.93
CA ASP A 88 3.09 -16.13 -18.00
C ASP A 88 4.35 -16.54 -18.82
N ARG A 89 5.53 -16.07 -18.42
CA ARG A 89 6.78 -16.32 -19.16
C ARG A 89 7.65 -17.36 -18.45
N VAL A 90 8.04 -18.40 -19.20
CA VAL A 90 9.04 -19.39 -18.74
C VAL A 90 10.30 -18.66 -18.27
N VAL A 91 10.67 -18.89 -17.02
CA VAL A 91 11.81 -18.24 -16.36
C VAL A 91 13.09 -18.64 -17.10
N GLY A 92 13.85 -17.68 -17.60
CA GLY A 92 15.04 -17.98 -18.41
C GLY A 92 16.04 -16.83 -18.45
N TRP A 93 17.32 -17.14 -18.25
CA TRP A 93 18.41 -16.17 -18.12
C TRP A 93 18.48 -15.14 -19.26
N ARG A 94 18.33 -15.55 -20.52
CA ARG A 94 18.37 -14.63 -21.67
C ARG A 94 17.09 -13.82 -21.86
N ARG A 95 15.92 -14.40 -21.58
CA ARG A 95 14.61 -13.72 -21.75
C ARG A 95 14.30 -12.75 -20.62
N TRP A 96 14.89 -12.97 -19.45
CA TRP A 96 14.74 -12.13 -18.27
C TRP A 96 15.91 -11.15 -18.09
N GLY A 97 16.75 -10.95 -19.11
CA GLY A 97 17.91 -10.05 -19.01
C GLY A 97 17.54 -8.63 -18.56
N VAL A 98 16.36 -8.13 -18.95
CA VAL A 98 15.83 -6.84 -18.47
C VAL A 98 15.47 -6.91 -16.98
N THR A 99 14.74 -7.94 -16.54
CA THR A 99 14.40 -8.15 -15.13
C THR A 99 15.64 -8.29 -14.26
N TRP A 100 16.66 -9.03 -14.72
CA TRP A 100 17.94 -9.17 -14.04
C TRP A 100 18.69 -7.84 -13.93
N ARG A 101 18.66 -6.99 -14.96
CA ARG A 101 19.25 -5.65 -14.88
C ARG A 101 18.46 -4.73 -13.94
N LEU A 102 17.13 -4.80 -13.94
CA LEU A 102 16.30 -4.01 -13.03
C LEU A 102 16.52 -4.40 -11.57
N ILE A 103 16.49 -5.70 -11.26
CA ILE A 103 16.69 -6.20 -9.90
C ILE A 103 18.15 -6.09 -9.46
N GLY A 104 19.10 -6.48 -10.33
CA GLY A 104 20.51 -6.59 -9.96
C GLY A 104 21.31 -5.29 -10.10
N ILE A 105 20.86 -4.33 -10.91
CA ILE A 105 21.58 -3.06 -11.11
C ILE A 105 20.72 -1.89 -10.66
N THR A 106 19.50 -1.76 -11.19
CA THR A 106 18.67 -0.58 -10.94
C THR A 106 18.25 -0.45 -9.48
N MET A 107 17.85 -1.55 -8.84
CA MET A 107 17.45 -1.54 -7.43
C MET A 107 18.63 -1.25 -6.46
N PRO A 108 19.82 -1.86 -6.60
CA PRO A 108 20.98 -1.45 -5.80
C PRO A 108 21.39 0.00 -6.04
N LEU A 109 21.34 0.46 -7.30
CA LEU A 109 21.67 1.84 -7.63
C LEU A 109 20.68 2.82 -7.00
N SER A 110 19.39 2.50 -6.96
CA SER A 110 18.39 3.32 -6.27
C SER A 110 18.61 3.32 -4.76
N ILE A 111 18.93 2.17 -4.14
CA ILE A 111 19.27 2.09 -2.71
C ILE A 111 20.47 2.99 -2.39
N LEU A 112 21.53 2.93 -3.20
CA LEU A 112 22.72 3.78 -3.02
C LEU A 112 22.40 5.27 -3.19
N ALA A 113 21.60 5.62 -4.20
CA ALA A 113 21.18 7.00 -4.43
C ALA A 113 20.35 7.55 -3.26
N ILE A 114 19.35 6.80 -2.80
CA ILE A 114 18.50 7.21 -1.66
C ILE A 114 19.34 7.26 -0.37
N THR A 115 20.27 6.33 -0.16
CA THR A 115 21.16 6.33 1.01
C THR A 115 22.07 7.55 1.01
N GLY A 116 22.65 7.89 -0.14
CA GLY A 116 23.45 9.11 -0.31
C GLY A 116 22.64 10.38 -0.03
N LEU A 117 21.41 10.44 -0.54
CA LEU A 117 20.51 11.56 -0.28
C LEU A 117 20.07 11.63 1.19
N ALA A 118 19.75 10.51 1.82
CA ALA A 118 19.32 10.45 3.21
C ALA A 118 20.45 10.83 4.19
N THR A 119 21.68 10.40 3.91
CA THR A 119 22.85 10.80 4.70
C THR A 119 23.21 12.27 4.46
N TRP A 120 23.20 12.75 3.21
CA TRP A 120 23.59 14.12 2.87
C TRP A 120 22.53 15.18 3.22
N ALA A 121 21.26 14.95 2.88
CA ALA A 121 20.19 15.93 3.08
C ALA A 121 19.58 15.89 4.49
N MET A 122 19.47 14.70 5.10
CA MET A 122 18.86 14.54 6.43
C MET A 122 19.87 14.30 7.56
N GLY A 123 21.17 14.17 7.24
CA GLY A 123 22.22 13.94 8.25
C GLY A 123 22.11 12.59 8.96
N LEU A 124 21.39 11.61 8.37
CA LEU A 124 21.15 10.32 9.01
C LEU A 124 22.43 9.47 9.09
N PRO A 125 22.64 8.69 10.16
CA PRO A 125 23.68 7.67 10.21
C PRO A 125 23.53 6.66 9.06
N LEU A 126 24.66 6.16 8.54
CA LEU A 126 24.68 5.24 7.40
C LEU A 126 23.71 4.05 7.58
N ALA A 127 23.67 3.45 8.77
CA ALA A 127 22.79 2.33 9.06
C ALA A 127 21.30 2.68 8.91
N ILE A 128 20.88 3.85 9.41
CA ILE A 128 19.48 4.30 9.35
C ILE A 128 19.12 4.70 7.92
N ALA A 129 20.03 5.38 7.21
CA ALA A 129 19.84 5.74 5.81
C ALA A 129 19.71 4.51 4.90
N LEU A 130 20.52 3.47 5.13
CA LEU A 130 20.41 2.20 4.42
C LEU A 130 19.10 1.47 4.73
N LEU A 131 18.67 1.42 5.99
CA LEU A 131 17.39 0.83 6.38
C LEU A 131 16.21 1.55 5.71
N LEU A 132 16.20 2.89 5.72
CA LEU A 132 15.19 3.70 5.06
C LEU A 132 15.16 3.41 3.56
N SER A 133 16.34 3.39 2.93
CA SER A 133 16.48 3.15 1.50
C SER A 133 16.03 1.74 1.09
N ALA A 134 16.37 0.72 1.90
CA ALA A 134 15.92 -0.65 1.69
C ALA A 134 14.40 -0.81 1.81
N SER A 135 13.75 0.00 2.66
CA SER A 135 12.28 0.01 2.77
C SER A 135 11.57 0.74 1.62
N LEU A 136 12.23 1.73 0.99
CA LEU A 136 11.65 2.56 -0.08
C LEU A 136 11.98 2.08 -1.49
N ALA A 137 13.11 1.41 -1.68
CA ALA A 137 13.58 0.96 -2.99
C ALA A 137 12.71 -0.12 -3.69
N PRO A 138 12.00 -1.03 -3.00
CA PRO A 138 11.16 -2.02 -3.66
C PRO A 138 10.05 -1.36 -4.48
N THR A 139 9.89 -1.77 -5.74
CA THR A 139 8.82 -1.25 -6.62
C THR A 139 7.58 -2.12 -6.53
N ASP A 140 6.41 -1.53 -6.26
CA ASP A 140 5.14 -2.26 -6.15
C ASP A 140 4.62 -2.76 -7.51
N PRO A 141 4.50 -4.09 -7.72
CA PRO A 141 4.05 -4.64 -8.99
C PRO A 141 2.56 -4.41 -9.26
N VAL A 142 1.75 -4.27 -8.20
CA VAL A 142 0.29 -4.17 -8.30
C VAL A 142 -0.13 -2.82 -8.90
N LEU A 143 0.46 -1.72 -8.40
CA LEU A 143 0.14 -0.37 -8.90
C LEU A 143 0.71 -0.12 -10.29
N ALA A 144 1.86 -0.71 -10.59
CA ALA A 144 2.45 -0.65 -11.92
C ALA A 144 1.57 -1.36 -12.97
N SER A 145 0.81 -2.39 -12.58
CA SER A 145 -0.10 -3.06 -13.51
C SER A 145 -1.39 -2.32 -13.82
N ASP A 146 -1.92 -1.53 -12.90
CA ASP A 146 -3.17 -0.78 -13.12
C ASP A 146 -2.94 0.46 -14.00
N VAL A 147 -1.71 0.97 -14.06
CA VAL A 147 -1.30 2.10 -14.92
C VAL A 147 -0.72 1.60 -16.26
N GLN A 148 -0.89 0.33 -16.62
CA GLN A 148 -0.56 -0.16 -17.96
C GLN A 148 -1.46 0.54 -18.98
N VAL A 149 -0.87 1.55 -19.61
CA VAL A 149 -1.42 2.31 -20.73
C VAL A 149 -2.02 1.33 -21.72
N ALA A 150 -3.29 1.54 -22.10
CA ALA A 150 -3.87 0.82 -23.22
C ALA A 150 -2.89 0.87 -24.40
N SER A 151 -2.61 -0.29 -25.01
CA SER A 151 -1.68 -0.40 -26.15
C SER A 151 -1.92 0.75 -27.12
N PRO A 152 -0.86 1.40 -27.65
CA PRO A 152 -1.05 2.29 -28.77
C PRO A 152 -1.66 1.46 -29.89
N VAL A 153 -2.83 1.86 -30.35
CA VAL A 153 -3.41 1.34 -31.60
C VAL A 153 -2.47 1.82 -32.69
N ILE A 154 -1.52 0.97 -33.04
CA ILE A 154 -0.77 1.11 -34.28
C ILE A 154 -1.68 0.57 -35.38
N ALA A 155 -2.25 1.52 -36.12
CA ALA A 155 -2.91 1.45 -37.44
C ALA A 155 -4.03 0.42 -37.64
#